data_AF-A0A921F4B2-F1
#
_entry.id   AF-A0A921F4B2-F1
#
_cell.length_a   1.000
_cell.length_b   1.000
_cell.length_c   1.000
_cell.angle_alpha   90.00
_cell.angle_beta   90.00
_cell.angle_gamma   90.00
#
_symmetry.space_group_name_H-M   'P 1'
#
loop_
_entity.id
_entity.type
_entity.pdbx_description
1 polymer ?
#
loop_
_entity_poly.entity_id
_entity_poly.type
_entity_poly.pdbx_seq_one_letter_code
_entity_poly.pdbx_strand_id
1 'polypeptide(L)'
;MSSTSDTSSVALPPMRFDLWGTADEAKPLSDSIKKLLSQAMGVDTNKDNTVDAASVTLTEPRLSESTVQDLERIVGAKNVSQDREQRMARARGKSSLDLLEWRSGDVISAPDAVLVPGTEDEVLAILEYCSEHEIAVVPFGGGTSVVGGVNPVSGDFDAVVSVDLRRFDAIEDVDPVSGLATLGAGLSGPHAEFLLAEHGLQLGHFPQSFPYATIG
;
A
#
# COMPACT_ATOMS: atom_id res chain seq x y z
N MET A 1 -16.32 -26.15 -14.34
CA MET A 1 -15.03 -25.89 -15.03
C MET A 1 -14.56 -24.54 -14.53
N SER A 2 -13.74 -24.55 -13.48
CA SER A 2 -13.23 -23.33 -12.86
C SER A 2 -12.02 -22.89 -13.67
N SER A 3 -12.18 -21.89 -14.54
CA SER A 3 -11.03 -21.25 -15.18
C SER A 3 -10.33 -20.40 -14.12
N THR A 4 -9.22 -20.91 -13.59
CA THR A 4 -8.23 -20.08 -12.92
C THR A 4 -7.62 -19.17 -13.97
N SER A 5 -8.19 -17.98 -14.15
CA SER A 5 -7.51 -16.87 -14.81
C SER A 5 -6.24 -16.63 -14.02
N ASP A 6 -5.11 -16.58 -14.71
CA ASP A 6 -3.80 -16.25 -14.14
C ASP A 6 -3.91 -14.84 -13.52
N THR A 7 -4.15 -14.81 -12.21
CA THR A 7 -4.57 -13.66 -11.41
C THR A 7 -3.40 -12.72 -11.22
N SER A 8 -3.46 -11.51 -11.78
CA SER A 8 -2.65 -10.32 -11.45
C SER A 8 -1.20 -10.58 -10.96
N SER A 9 -0.20 -10.17 -11.74
CA SER A 9 1.22 -10.22 -11.34
C SER A 9 1.63 -9.12 -10.34
N VAL A 10 0.68 -8.37 -9.78
CA VAL A 10 0.97 -7.26 -8.86
C VAL A 10 1.63 -7.79 -7.59
N ALA A 11 2.84 -7.35 -7.29
CA ALA A 11 3.47 -7.68 -6.02
C ALA A 11 2.67 -7.08 -4.84
N LEU A 12 2.71 -7.74 -3.68
CA LEU A 12 2.19 -7.16 -2.45
C LEU A 12 3.16 -6.10 -1.91
N PRO A 13 2.67 -5.09 -1.16
CA PRO A 13 3.55 -4.24 -0.36
C PRO A 13 4.35 -5.10 0.64
N PRO A 14 5.60 -4.73 0.97
CA PRO A 14 6.46 -5.54 1.84
C PRO A 14 5.96 -5.63 3.28
N MET A 15 5.25 -4.61 3.77
CA MET A 15 4.70 -4.61 5.12
C MET A 15 3.47 -5.50 5.24
N ARG A 16 3.37 -6.23 6.35
CA ARG A 16 2.16 -6.98 6.69
C ARG A 16 1.00 -6.02 6.94
N PHE A 17 -0.24 -6.38 6.58
CA PHE A 17 -1.38 -5.46 6.63
C PHE A 17 -1.71 -4.92 8.05
N ASP A 18 -1.62 -5.75 9.09
CA ASP A 18 -2.05 -5.44 10.47
C ASP A 18 -0.92 -5.12 11.47
N LEU A 19 0.30 -4.90 11.00
CA LEU A 19 1.40 -4.44 11.84
C LEU A 19 2.35 -3.50 11.09
N TRP A 20 3.27 -2.89 11.84
CA TRP A 20 4.42 -2.17 11.30
C TRP A 20 5.56 -3.14 10.98
N GLY A 21 6.08 -3.09 9.75
CA GLY A 21 7.17 -3.94 9.31
C GLY A 21 6.72 -5.27 8.68
N THR A 22 7.66 -6.21 8.58
CA THR A 22 7.42 -7.56 8.04
C THR A 22 7.19 -8.59 9.16
N ALA A 23 6.72 -9.78 8.79
CA ALA A 23 6.61 -10.89 9.75
C ALA A 23 7.99 -11.32 10.27
N ASP A 24 9.04 -11.24 9.45
CA ASP A 24 10.40 -11.65 9.81
C ASP A 24 11.10 -10.66 10.75
N GLU A 25 10.67 -9.39 10.74
CA GLU A 25 11.17 -8.37 11.67
C GLU A 25 10.53 -8.46 13.06
N ALA A 26 9.39 -9.15 13.18
CA ALA A 26 8.65 -9.25 14.42
C ALA A 26 9.44 -10.04 15.48
N LYS A 27 9.77 -9.39 16.60
CA LYS A 27 10.50 -10.01 17.71
C LYS A 27 9.57 -10.23 18.89
N PRO A 28 9.58 -11.44 19.50
CA PRO A 28 8.81 -11.66 20.72
C PRO A 28 9.37 -10.78 21.85
N LEU A 29 8.48 -10.33 22.73
CA LEU A 29 8.88 -9.60 23.93
C LEU A 29 9.65 -10.54 24.88
N SER A 30 10.72 -10.02 25.50
CA SER A 30 11.45 -10.75 26.55
C SER A 30 10.59 -10.91 27.81
N ASP A 31 10.90 -11.92 28.63
CA ASP A 31 10.16 -12.18 29.88
C ASP A 31 10.20 -10.99 30.85
N SER A 32 11.32 -10.25 30.89
CA SER A 32 11.44 -9.04 31.69
C SER A 32 10.49 -7.93 31.23
N ILE A 33 10.34 -7.74 29.91
CA ILE A 33 9.40 -6.76 29.35
C ILE A 33 7.96 -7.21 29.60
N LYS A 34 7.65 -8.49 29.39
CA LYS A 34 6.32 -9.05 29.68
C LYS A 34 5.91 -8.82 31.13
N LYS A 35 6.81 -9.11 32.08
CA LYS A 35 6.58 -8.88 33.51
C LYS A 35 6.34 -7.40 33.83
N LEU A 36 7.15 -6.51 33.26
CA LEU A 36 6.99 -5.06 33.43
C LEU A 36 5.62 -4.60 32.93
N LEU A 37 5.20 -5.01 31.74
CA LEU A 37 3.91 -4.64 31.16
C LEU A 37 2.74 -5.17 32.01
N SER A 38 2.78 -6.43 32.44
CA SER A 38 1.75 -6.98 33.30
C SER A 38 1.66 -6.28 34.66
N GLN A 39 2.80 -5.89 35.25
CA GLN A 39 2.81 -5.18 36.54
C GLN A 39 2.42 -3.69 36.43
N ALA A 40 2.91 -3.00 35.40
CA ALA A 40 2.71 -1.56 35.24
C ALA A 40 1.37 -1.21 34.59
N MET A 41 0.90 -2.03 33.66
CA MET A 41 -0.29 -1.76 32.83
C MET A 41 -1.42 -2.77 33.05
N GLY A 42 -1.21 -3.84 33.84
CA GLY A 42 -2.23 -4.85 34.10
C GLY A 42 -2.62 -5.70 32.88
N VAL A 43 -1.80 -5.69 31.83
CA VAL A 43 -2.10 -6.40 30.57
C VAL A 43 -1.68 -7.87 30.62
N ASP A 44 -2.51 -8.73 30.04
CA ASP A 44 -2.14 -10.13 29.79
C ASP A 44 -1.20 -10.23 28.58
N THR A 45 0.06 -10.50 28.87
CA THR A 45 1.13 -10.58 27.86
C THR A 45 1.24 -11.96 27.19
N ASN A 46 0.42 -12.93 27.60
CA ASN A 46 0.34 -14.26 26.99
C ASN A 46 -0.82 -14.38 25.99
N LYS A 47 -1.74 -13.41 25.96
CA LYS A 47 -2.84 -13.39 25.01
C LYS A 47 -2.32 -13.22 23.59
N ASP A 48 -2.63 -14.17 22.72
CA ASP A 48 -2.43 -14.02 21.28
C ASP A 48 -3.43 -12.99 20.73
N ASN A 49 -2.89 -11.95 20.13
CA ASN A 49 -3.66 -10.88 19.49
C ASN A 49 -3.24 -10.77 18.01
N THR A 50 -2.83 -11.86 17.36
CA THR A 50 -2.63 -11.85 15.91
C THR A 50 -3.97 -11.75 15.18
N VAL A 51 -4.01 -11.00 14.08
CA VAL A 51 -5.20 -10.95 13.22
C VAL A 51 -5.05 -12.03 12.16
N ASP A 52 -6.00 -12.97 12.12
CA ASP A 52 -6.10 -13.93 11.02
C ASP A 52 -6.71 -13.23 9.80
N ALA A 53 -5.93 -13.12 8.73
CA ALA A 53 -6.36 -12.49 7.49
C ALA A 53 -7.63 -13.13 6.91
N ALA A 54 -7.87 -14.44 7.12
CA ALA A 54 -9.05 -15.13 6.63
C ALA A 54 -10.33 -14.73 7.40
N SER A 55 -10.19 -14.27 8.65
CA SER A 55 -11.31 -13.84 9.49
C SER A 55 -11.81 -12.43 9.17
N VAL A 56 -11.01 -11.64 8.45
CA VAL A 56 -11.35 -10.24 8.11
C VAL A 56 -12.41 -10.21 7.01
N THR A 57 -13.46 -9.41 7.19
CA THR A 57 -14.47 -9.18 6.15
C THR A 57 -14.23 -7.83 5.51
N LEU A 58 -14.10 -7.79 4.19
CA LEU A 58 -13.94 -6.55 3.42
C LEU A 58 -15.25 -6.19 2.73
N THR A 59 -15.41 -4.91 2.36
CA THR A 59 -16.48 -4.51 1.43
C THR A 59 -16.32 -5.25 0.09
N GLU A 60 -17.42 -5.58 -0.57
CA GLU A 60 -17.37 -6.17 -1.92
C GLU A 60 -16.99 -5.11 -2.97
N PRO A 61 -16.27 -5.49 -4.05
CA PRO A 61 -16.05 -4.59 -5.18
C PRO A 61 -17.37 -4.19 -5.84
N ARG A 62 -17.50 -2.92 -6.18
CA ARG A 62 -18.68 -2.31 -6.82
C ARG A 62 -18.47 -2.00 -8.30
N LEU A 63 -17.21 -2.01 -8.77
CA LEU A 63 -16.89 -1.75 -10.18
C LEU A 63 -17.53 -2.82 -11.08
N SER A 64 -18.14 -2.35 -12.17
CA SER A 64 -18.69 -3.24 -13.20
C SER A 64 -17.57 -3.97 -13.96
N GLU A 65 -17.89 -5.12 -14.54
CA GLU A 65 -16.94 -5.88 -15.36
C GLU A 65 -16.42 -5.05 -16.55
N SER A 66 -17.28 -4.26 -17.20
CA SER A 66 -16.86 -3.35 -18.27
C SER A 66 -15.86 -2.31 -17.78
N THR A 67 -16.10 -1.72 -16.61
CA THR A 67 -15.18 -0.73 -16.02
C THR A 67 -13.82 -1.33 -15.71
N VAL A 68 -13.78 -2.57 -15.22
CA VAL A 68 -12.52 -3.29 -14.99
C VAL A 68 -11.79 -3.50 -16.31
N GLN A 69 -12.48 -3.95 -17.36
CA GLN A 69 -11.89 -4.13 -18.69
C GLN A 69 -11.40 -2.82 -19.32
N ASP A 70 -12.06 -1.69 -19.04
CA ASP A 70 -11.59 -0.35 -19.44
C ASP A 70 -10.27 0.00 -18.75
N LEU A 71 -10.18 -0.20 -17.43
CA LEU A 71 -8.96 0.03 -16.66
C LEU A 71 -7.83 -0.92 -17.07
N GLU A 72 -8.13 -2.18 -17.37
CA GLU A 72 -7.17 -3.15 -17.90
C GLU A 72 -6.62 -2.74 -19.28
N ARG A 73 -7.41 -2.02 -20.10
CA ARG A 73 -6.93 -1.47 -21.37
C ARG A 73 -5.97 -0.29 -21.17
N ILE A 74 -6.08 0.43 -20.05
CA ILE A 74 -5.20 1.54 -19.71
C ILE A 74 -3.86 1.01 -19.18
N VAL A 75 -3.85 0.21 -18.11
CA VAL A 75 -2.61 -0.21 -17.44
C VAL A 75 -2.12 -1.61 -17.83
N GLY A 76 -2.90 -2.36 -18.61
CA GLY A 76 -2.69 -3.77 -18.90
C GLY A 76 -3.31 -4.69 -17.85
N ALA A 77 -3.95 -5.78 -18.28
CA ALA A 77 -4.70 -6.70 -17.41
C ALA A 77 -3.89 -7.26 -16.23
N LYS A 78 -2.57 -7.47 -16.40
CA LYS A 78 -1.68 -7.96 -15.33
C LYS A 78 -1.43 -6.95 -14.20
N ASN A 79 -1.79 -5.69 -14.42
CA ASN A 79 -1.58 -4.55 -13.52
C ASN A 79 -2.89 -4.01 -12.91
N VAL A 80 -3.99 -4.77 -13.05
CA VAL A 80 -5.27 -4.53 -12.37
C VAL A 80 -5.56 -5.74 -11.49
N SER A 81 -6.02 -5.52 -10.27
CA SER A 81 -6.48 -6.61 -9.40
C SER A 81 -7.68 -6.21 -8.56
N GLN A 82 -8.68 -7.10 -8.54
CA GLN A 82 -9.77 -7.10 -7.56
C GLN A 82 -9.58 -8.19 -6.50
N ASP A 83 -8.41 -8.83 -6.46
CA ASP A 83 -8.13 -9.91 -5.53
C ASP A 83 -8.17 -9.39 -4.10
N ARG A 84 -8.82 -10.16 -3.23
CA ARG A 84 -9.01 -9.79 -1.83
C ARG A 84 -7.71 -9.42 -1.13
N GLU A 85 -6.63 -10.17 -1.37
CA GLU A 85 -5.32 -9.93 -0.76
C GLU A 85 -4.70 -8.59 -1.21
N GLN A 86 -4.80 -8.26 -2.50
CA GLN A 86 -4.29 -7.01 -3.05
C GLN A 86 -5.03 -5.80 -2.48
N ARG A 87 -6.36 -5.89 -2.41
CA ARG A 87 -7.24 -4.86 -1.86
C ARG A 87 -6.99 -4.67 -0.36
N MET A 88 -6.85 -5.76 0.38
CA MET A 88 -6.56 -5.75 1.82
C MET A 88 -5.25 -5.03 2.15
N ALA A 89 -4.19 -5.32 1.38
CA ALA A 89 -2.88 -4.72 1.60
C ALA A 89 -2.83 -3.20 1.36
N ARG A 90 -3.85 -2.64 0.70
CA ARG A 90 -3.98 -1.20 0.36
C ARG A 90 -5.20 -0.55 1.00
N ALA A 91 -5.84 -1.23 1.94
CA ALA A 91 -7.01 -0.71 2.61
C ALA A 91 -6.67 0.24 3.75
N ARG A 92 -5.50 0.10 4.39
CA ARG A 92 -5.15 0.84 5.61
C ARG A 92 -3.70 1.27 5.66
N GLY A 93 -3.48 2.39 6.35
CA GLY A 93 -2.16 2.82 6.77
C GLY A 93 -1.65 2.08 8.01
N LYS A 94 -0.83 2.78 8.81
CA LYS A 94 -0.18 2.28 10.03
C LYS A 94 -0.49 3.16 11.25
N SER A 95 -1.56 3.94 11.22
CA SER A 95 -2.04 4.64 12.41
C SER A 95 -2.56 3.63 13.44
N SER A 96 -2.58 4.01 14.72
CA SER A 96 -3.18 3.16 15.75
C SER A 96 -4.65 2.83 15.46
N LEU A 97 -5.41 3.76 14.87
CA LEU A 97 -6.80 3.53 14.50
C LEU A 97 -6.91 2.51 13.38
N ASP A 98 -6.09 2.66 12.34
CA ASP A 98 -6.02 1.70 11.21
C ASP A 98 -5.68 0.29 11.70
N LEU A 99 -4.69 0.17 12.60
CA LEU A 99 -4.26 -1.12 13.14
C LEU A 99 -5.28 -1.76 14.09
N LEU A 100 -6.05 -0.93 14.82
CA LEU A 100 -7.12 -1.40 15.69
C LEU A 100 -8.34 -1.85 14.89
N GLU A 101 -8.61 -1.23 13.75
CA GLU A 101 -9.77 -1.57 12.92
C GLU A 101 -9.69 -3.02 12.40
N TRP A 102 -8.49 -3.52 12.07
CA TRP A 102 -8.26 -4.94 11.74
C TRP A 102 -8.71 -5.92 12.83
N ARG A 103 -8.92 -5.44 14.06
CA ARG A 103 -9.29 -6.23 15.25
C ARG A 103 -10.73 -5.98 15.71
N SER A 104 -11.47 -5.15 14.99
CA SER A 104 -12.84 -4.75 15.34
C SER A 104 -13.85 -5.90 15.20
N GLY A 105 -13.63 -6.78 14.21
CA GLY A 105 -14.63 -7.75 13.76
C GLY A 105 -15.69 -7.15 12.84
N ASP A 106 -15.60 -5.86 12.53
CA ASP A 106 -16.49 -5.17 11.60
C ASP A 106 -16.11 -5.42 10.14
N VAL A 107 -16.99 -5.03 9.22
CA VAL A 107 -16.69 -5.01 7.78
C VAL A 107 -15.79 -3.82 7.47
N ILE A 108 -14.61 -4.09 6.91
CA ILE A 108 -13.57 -3.08 6.67
C ILE A 108 -13.65 -2.61 5.21
N SER A 109 -13.68 -1.28 5.00
CA SER A 109 -13.64 -0.72 3.65
C SER A 109 -12.33 -1.05 2.93
N ALA A 110 -12.41 -1.51 1.69
CA ALA A 110 -11.28 -1.83 0.83
C ALA A 110 -11.47 -1.17 -0.55
N PRO A 111 -10.38 -0.79 -1.26
CA PRO A 111 -10.49 -0.29 -2.62
C PRO A 111 -11.17 -1.33 -3.51
N ASP A 112 -11.99 -0.91 -4.46
CA ASP A 112 -12.72 -1.78 -5.40
C ASP A 112 -11.77 -2.49 -6.38
N ALA A 113 -10.66 -1.83 -6.74
CA ALA A 113 -9.55 -2.41 -7.50
C ALA A 113 -8.22 -1.73 -7.14
N VAL A 114 -7.13 -2.44 -7.40
CA VAL A 114 -5.75 -1.94 -7.35
C VAL A 114 -5.24 -1.79 -8.76
N LEU A 115 -4.74 -0.61 -9.11
CA LEU A 115 -4.16 -0.27 -10.41
C LEU A 115 -2.68 0.02 -10.22
N VAL A 116 -1.82 -0.55 -11.06
CA VAL A 116 -0.37 -0.40 -10.97
C VAL A 116 0.18 0.18 -12.27
N PRO A 117 0.02 1.49 -12.52
CA PRO A 117 0.56 2.13 -13.71
C PRO A 117 2.09 2.13 -13.66
N GLY A 118 2.73 2.17 -14.82
CA GLY A 118 4.19 2.29 -14.94
C GLY A 118 4.66 3.34 -15.93
N THR A 119 3.77 4.23 -16.35
CA THR A 119 4.11 5.42 -17.14
C THR A 119 3.23 6.60 -16.69
N GLU A 120 3.70 7.83 -16.91
CA GLU A 120 2.92 9.04 -16.64
C GLU A 120 1.63 9.08 -17.46
N ASP A 121 1.69 8.63 -18.72
CA ASP A 121 0.52 8.52 -19.61
C ASP A 121 -0.54 7.57 -19.04
N GLU A 122 -0.13 6.42 -18.47
CA GLU A 122 -1.04 5.50 -17.78
C GLU A 122 -1.69 6.17 -16.57
N VAL A 123 -0.95 6.95 -15.77
CA VAL A 123 -1.50 7.70 -14.62
C VAL A 123 -2.51 8.73 -15.08
N LEU A 124 -2.18 9.52 -16.11
CA LEU A 124 -3.07 10.53 -16.68
C LEU A 124 -4.36 9.89 -17.18
N ALA A 125 -4.27 8.81 -17.94
CA ALA A 125 -5.44 8.09 -18.46
C ALA A 125 -6.32 7.50 -17.35
N ILE A 126 -5.74 7.00 -16.25
CA ILE A 126 -6.52 6.59 -15.06
C ILE A 126 -7.29 7.77 -14.49
N LEU A 127 -6.63 8.91 -14.27
CA LEU A 127 -7.25 10.07 -13.65
C LEU A 127 -8.37 10.66 -14.53
N GLU A 128 -8.14 10.74 -15.85
CA GLU A 128 -9.17 11.15 -16.82
C GLU A 128 -10.38 10.21 -16.79
N TYR A 129 -10.14 8.90 -16.91
CA TYR A 129 -11.19 7.89 -16.88
C TYR A 129 -11.98 7.92 -15.55
N CYS A 130 -11.28 7.92 -14.41
CA CYS A 130 -11.93 7.97 -13.10
C CYS A 130 -12.73 9.26 -12.89
N SER A 131 -12.26 10.40 -13.44
CA SER A 131 -13.01 11.65 -13.40
C SER A 131 -14.29 11.60 -14.23
N GLU A 132 -14.25 10.98 -15.42
CA GLU A 132 -15.43 10.84 -16.29
C GLU A 132 -16.48 9.87 -15.72
N HIS A 133 -16.02 8.87 -14.98
CA HIS A 133 -16.86 7.78 -14.45
C HIS A 133 -17.19 7.91 -12.96
N GLU A 134 -16.88 9.04 -12.33
CA GLU A 134 -17.18 9.30 -10.91
C GLU A 134 -16.60 8.21 -9.99
N ILE A 135 -15.32 7.86 -10.20
CA ILE A 135 -14.57 6.89 -9.39
C ILE A 135 -13.52 7.62 -8.56
N ALA A 136 -13.54 7.45 -7.24
CA ALA A 136 -12.52 8.01 -6.37
C ALA A 136 -11.16 7.33 -6.59
N VAL A 137 -10.07 8.11 -6.48
CA VAL A 137 -8.70 7.61 -6.61
C VAL A 137 -7.93 7.87 -5.32
N VAL A 138 -7.33 6.82 -4.76
CA VAL A 138 -6.41 6.92 -3.64
C VAL A 138 -5.00 6.53 -4.12
N PRO A 139 -4.06 7.49 -4.23
CA PRO A 139 -2.67 7.16 -4.54
C PRO A 139 -2.06 6.35 -3.41
N PHE A 140 -1.21 5.39 -3.76
CA PHE A 140 -0.59 4.47 -2.81
C PHE A 140 0.90 4.32 -3.14
N GLY A 141 1.74 4.51 -2.12
CA GLY A 141 3.17 4.25 -2.17
C GLY A 141 3.53 3.16 -1.16
N GLY A 142 4.26 3.54 -0.11
CA GLY A 142 4.67 2.61 0.94
C GLY A 142 3.58 2.11 1.90
N GLY A 143 2.40 2.73 1.91
CA GLY A 143 1.32 2.39 2.86
C GLY A 143 1.63 2.75 4.32
N THR A 144 2.60 3.64 4.58
CA THR A 144 3.08 4.00 5.93
C THR A 144 2.28 5.12 6.61
N SER A 145 1.19 5.60 6.01
CA SER A 145 0.40 6.74 6.50
C SER A 145 -0.11 6.49 7.93
N VAL A 146 0.00 7.48 8.81
CA VAL A 146 -0.51 7.40 10.20
C VAL A 146 -1.71 8.32 10.45
N VAL A 147 -2.34 8.80 9.37
CA VAL A 147 -3.46 9.74 9.42
C VAL A 147 -4.66 9.26 8.58
N GLY A 148 -4.67 7.99 8.16
CA GLY A 148 -5.70 7.44 7.28
C GLY A 148 -5.61 7.88 5.81
N GLY A 149 -4.50 8.53 5.42
CA GLY A 149 -4.34 9.09 4.06
C GLY A 149 -4.29 8.08 2.90
N VAL A 150 -4.26 6.78 3.20
CA VAL A 150 -4.36 5.70 2.19
C VAL A 150 -5.66 4.89 2.32
N ASN A 151 -6.58 5.31 3.20
CA ASN A 151 -7.82 4.60 3.41
C ASN A 151 -8.75 4.83 2.20
N PRO A 152 -9.49 3.80 1.74
CA PRO A 152 -10.32 3.85 0.53
C PRO A 152 -11.63 4.60 0.82
N VAL A 153 -11.54 5.94 0.86
CA VAL A 153 -12.70 6.82 1.04
C VAL A 153 -13.28 7.13 -0.33
N SER A 154 -14.49 6.65 -0.58
CA SER A 154 -15.21 6.95 -1.84
C SER A 154 -15.93 8.30 -1.80
N GLY A 155 -16.25 8.86 -0.63
CA GLY A 155 -17.00 10.12 -0.55
C GLY A 155 -18.35 10.00 -1.25
N ASP A 156 -18.65 10.91 -2.18
CA ASP A 156 -19.86 10.91 -2.99
C ASP A 156 -19.77 10.02 -4.26
N PHE A 157 -18.60 9.40 -4.50
CA PHE A 157 -18.35 8.54 -5.65
C PHE A 157 -18.84 7.09 -5.43
N ASP A 158 -19.21 6.40 -6.51
CA ASP A 158 -19.78 5.05 -6.44
C ASP A 158 -18.74 3.96 -6.11
N ALA A 159 -17.47 4.21 -6.47
CA ALA A 159 -16.36 3.29 -6.27
C ALA A 159 -15.07 4.05 -5.92
N VAL A 160 -14.07 3.33 -5.42
CA VAL A 160 -12.75 3.85 -5.11
C VAL A 160 -11.66 2.87 -5.55
N VAL A 161 -10.68 3.35 -6.32
CA VAL A 161 -9.51 2.55 -6.72
C VAL A 161 -8.26 3.00 -5.98
N SER A 162 -7.36 2.07 -5.71
CA SER A 162 -6.02 2.37 -5.23
C SER A 162 -5.04 2.39 -6.41
N VAL A 163 -4.32 3.50 -6.60
CA VAL A 163 -3.31 3.64 -7.64
C VAL A 163 -1.93 3.49 -7.00
N ASP A 164 -1.33 2.32 -7.16
CA ASP A 164 -0.06 1.95 -6.55
C ASP A 164 1.11 2.29 -7.48
N LEU A 165 1.92 3.27 -7.07
CA LEU A 165 2.98 3.84 -7.90
C LEU A 165 4.28 3.02 -7.91
N ARG A 166 4.29 1.80 -7.34
CA ARG A 166 5.50 0.98 -7.20
C ARG A 166 6.29 0.68 -8.47
N ARG A 167 5.71 0.82 -9.68
CA ARG A 167 6.44 0.62 -10.94
C ARG A 167 7.25 1.86 -11.36
N PHE A 168 7.09 2.99 -10.65
CA PHE A 168 7.97 4.14 -10.75
C PHE A 168 9.14 3.96 -9.77
N ASP A 169 9.93 2.90 -9.95
CA ASP A 169 10.98 2.43 -9.05
C ASP A 169 12.41 2.68 -9.57
N ALA A 170 12.58 3.68 -10.44
CA ALA A 170 13.85 4.00 -11.07
C ALA A 170 14.23 5.49 -10.90
N ILE A 171 15.52 5.78 -11.07
CA ILE A 171 16.01 7.13 -11.32
C ILE A 171 15.82 7.44 -12.81
N GLU A 172 15.22 8.58 -13.11
CA GLU A 172 14.96 9.02 -14.49
C GLU A 172 16.08 9.92 -15.02
N ASP A 173 16.62 10.79 -14.15
CA ASP A 173 17.71 11.71 -14.51
C ASP A 173 18.56 12.08 -13.29
N VAL A 174 19.84 12.37 -13.51
CA VAL A 174 20.78 12.87 -12.47
C VAL A 174 21.70 13.92 -13.06
N ASP A 175 21.68 15.11 -12.47
CA ASP A 175 22.71 16.14 -12.66
C ASP A 175 23.61 16.19 -11.42
N PRO A 176 24.77 15.51 -11.44
CA PRO A 176 25.69 15.48 -10.31
C PRO A 176 26.44 16.81 -10.10
N VAL A 177 26.46 17.70 -11.10
CA VAL A 177 27.09 19.02 -10.95
C VAL A 177 26.19 19.94 -10.13
N SER A 178 24.89 19.89 -10.42
CA SER A 178 23.88 20.69 -9.70
C SER A 178 23.35 20.01 -8.43
N GLY A 179 23.58 18.69 -8.28
CA GLY A 179 23.04 17.90 -7.17
C GLY A 179 21.53 17.67 -7.30
N LEU A 180 21.03 17.53 -8.52
CA LEU A 180 19.61 17.28 -8.81
C LEU A 180 19.43 15.85 -9.31
N ALA A 181 18.31 15.22 -8.93
CA ALA A 181 17.90 13.93 -9.45
C ALA A 181 16.38 13.91 -9.62
N THR A 182 15.93 13.28 -10.70
CA THR A 182 14.53 12.97 -10.96
C THR A 182 14.30 11.51 -10.60
N LEU A 183 13.42 11.28 -9.63
CA LEU A 183 13.17 9.97 -9.03
C LEU A 183 11.72 9.57 -9.25
N GLY A 184 11.49 8.32 -9.64
CA GLY A 184 10.15 7.76 -9.69
C GLY A 184 9.48 7.78 -8.31
N ALA A 185 8.21 8.16 -8.27
CA ALA A 185 7.45 8.33 -7.03
C ALA A 185 7.29 7.03 -6.20
N GLY A 186 7.46 5.87 -6.83
CA GLY A 186 7.39 4.56 -6.21
C GLY A 186 8.69 4.06 -5.58
N LEU A 187 9.82 4.74 -5.80
CA LEU A 187 11.10 4.39 -5.18
C LEU A 187 10.99 4.44 -3.66
N SER A 188 11.40 3.37 -2.98
CA SER A 188 11.56 3.41 -1.53
C SER A 188 12.77 4.24 -1.13
N GLY A 189 12.76 4.79 0.10
CA GLY A 189 13.91 5.52 0.64
C GLY A 189 15.25 4.75 0.49
N PRO A 190 15.36 3.48 0.94
CA PRO A 190 16.56 2.69 0.79
C PRO A 190 16.99 2.48 -0.67
N HIS A 191 16.03 2.26 -1.57
CA HIS A 191 16.35 2.02 -2.98
C HIS A 191 16.83 3.31 -3.66
N ALA A 192 16.21 4.46 -3.35
CA ALA A 192 16.66 5.76 -3.82
C ALA A 192 18.09 6.08 -3.34
N GLU A 193 18.41 5.83 -2.07
CA GLU A 193 19.77 6.04 -1.55
C GLU A 193 20.79 5.10 -2.20
N PHE A 194 20.42 3.84 -2.46
CA PHE A 194 21.29 2.90 -3.17
C PHE A 194 21.61 3.39 -4.59
N LEU A 195 20.60 3.82 -5.34
CA LEU A 195 20.78 4.28 -6.72
C LEU A 195 21.56 5.61 -6.77
N LEU A 196 21.26 6.57 -5.88
CA LEU A 196 21.98 7.85 -5.83
C LEU A 196 23.45 7.69 -5.43
N ALA A 197 23.78 6.70 -4.60
CA ALA A 197 25.16 6.42 -4.21
C ALA A 197 26.04 6.03 -5.41
N GLU A 198 25.48 5.43 -6.47
CA GLU A 198 26.20 5.14 -7.72
C GLU A 198 26.70 6.41 -8.41
N HIS A 199 26.05 7.56 -8.14
CA HIS A 199 26.41 8.88 -8.63
C HIS A 199 27.22 9.72 -7.61
N GLY A 200 27.59 9.13 -6.46
CA GLY A 200 28.27 9.84 -5.37
C GLY A 200 27.37 10.85 -4.65
N LEU A 201 26.05 10.69 -4.77
CA LEU A 201 25.04 11.55 -4.16
C LEU A 201 24.29 10.81 -3.05
N GLN A 202 23.55 11.56 -2.26
CA GLN A 202 22.68 11.06 -1.21
C GLN A 202 21.44 11.94 -1.13
N LEU A 203 20.26 11.35 -0.93
CA LEU A 203 19.02 12.12 -0.72
C LEU A 203 19.04 12.81 0.66
N GLY A 204 19.51 12.09 1.69
CA GLY A 204 19.63 12.62 3.05
C GLY A 204 18.30 12.73 3.80
N HIS A 205 17.22 12.18 3.23
CA HIS A 205 15.88 12.20 3.83
C HIS A 205 15.57 10.86 4.51
N PHE A 206 15.69 10.81 5.83
CA PHE A 206 15.50 9.60 6.64
C PHE A 206 14.33 9.72 7.63
N PRO A 207 13.07 9.70 7.17
CA PRO A 207 11.93 9.59 8.07
C PRO A 207 11.98 8.26 8.84
N GLN A 208 11.28 8.15 9.97
CA GLN A 208 11.22 6.87 10.70
C GLN A 208 10.60 5.74 9.87
N SER A 209 9.76 6.11 8.89
CA SER A 209 9.16 5.21 7.91
C SER A 209 10.09 4.85 6.73
N PHE A 210 11.33 5.35 6.72
CA PHE A 210 12.27 5.23 5.61
C PHE A 210 12.32 3.85 4.94
N PRO A 211 12.39 2.71 5.67
CA PRO A 211 12.47 1.39 5.03
C PRO A 211 11.31 1.05 4.08
N TYR A 212 10.16 1.70 4.25
CA TYR A 212 8.91 1.37 3.57
C TYR A 212 8.29 2.54 2.81
N ALA A 213 8.53 3.78 3.26
CA ALA A 213 8.03 4.96 2.59
C ALA A 213 8.66 5.13 1.20
N THR A 214 7.88 5.69 0.30
CA THR A 214 8.28 5.99 -1.08
C THR A 214 8.58 7.48 -1.25
N ILE A 215 9.14 7.87 -2.39
CA ILE A 215 9.44 9.27 -2.72
C ILE A 215 8.17 10.14 -2.81
N GLY A 216 7.10 9.60 -3.41
CA GLY A 216 5.80 10.27 -3.52
C GLY A 216 4.95 10.23 -2.26
#